data_AF-A0A2P5N296-F1
#
_entry.id   AF-A0A2P5N296-F1
#
_cell.length_a   1.000
_cell.length_b   1.000
_cell.length_c   1.000
_cell.angle_alpha   90.00
_cell.angle_beta   90.00
_cell.angle_gamma   90.00
#
_symmetry.space_group_name_H-M   'P 1'
#
loop_
_entity.id
_entity.type
_entity.pdbx_description
1 polymer ?
#
loop_
_entity_poly.entity_id
_entity_poly.type
_entity_poly.pdbx_seq_one_letter_code
_entity_poly.pdbx_strand_id
1 'polypeptide(L)'
;MRRKKLSNARRKALTSKSPETKSPETVLVEKLLPESKVRQIAAKISSFSGPLPHPDIFKQYADVITDAPERILRVFEDDSKHSRDISIKALEAQVRDNRRAHWMAYSLVVFAFVLCFGLAWLGKDLLAGTVMGTTLVAIVIGFLKSRNHSKTS
;
A
#
# COMPACT_ATOMS: atom_id res chain seq x y z
N MET A 1 2.88 -3.39 44.40
CA MET A 1 2.67 -4.47 43.39
C MET A 1 1.38 -5.32 43.57
N ARG A 2 0.36 -4.89 44.34
CA ARG A 2 -0.81 -5.75 44.70
C ARG A 2 -2.15 -5.47 43.99
N ARG A 3 -2.24 -4.50 43.05
CA ARG A 3 -3.51 -4.17 42.37
C ARG A 3 -3.75 -4.88 41.03
N LYS A 4 -2.72 -5.46 40.39
CA LYS A 4 -2.88 -6.17 39.10
C LYS A 4 -3.39 -7.62 39.21
N LYS A 5 -3.37 -8.23 40.41
CA LYS A 5 -3.81 -9.63 40.60
C LYS A 5 -5.33 -9.81 40.78
N LEU A 6 -6.08 -8.74 41.08
CA LEU A 6 -7.52 -8.83 41.34
C LEU A 6 -8.39 -8.71 40.08
N SER A 7 -7.89 -8.14 38.97
CA SER A 7 -8.67 -8.02 37.72
C SER A 7 -8.73 -9.34 36.92
N ASN A 8 -7.66 -10.15 36.97
CA ASN A 8 -7.62 -11.43 36.27
C ASN A 8 -8.46 -12.52 36.95
N ALA A 9 -8.64 -12.46 38.28
CA ALA A 9 -9.50 -13.40 38.99
C ALA A 9 -10.99 -13.20 38.66
N ARG A 10 -11.40 -11.95 38.42
CA ARG A 10 -12.78 -11.61 38.06
C ARG A 10 -13.12 -12.05 36.63
N ARG A 11 -12.17 -11.95 35.69
CA ARG A 11 -12.34 -12.44 34.30
C ARG A 11 -12.50 -13.95 34.21
N LYS A 12 -11.86 -14.71 35.10
CA LYS A 12 -11.90 -16.19 35.09
C LYS A 12 -13.20 -16.77 35.68
N ALA A 13 -13.91 -16.00 36.51
CA ALA A 13 -15.20 -16.40 37.10
C ALA A 13 -16.40 -16.15 36.17
N LEU A 14 -16.27 -15.26 35.18
CA LEU A 14 -17.27 -15.04 34.13
C LEU A 14 -17.23 -16.10 33.02
N THR A 15 -16.22 -16.97 33.02
CA THR A 15 -16.04 -18.03 32.02
C THR A 15 -16.30 -19.43 32.58
N SER A 16 -16.93 -19.57 33.75
CA SER A 16 -17.34 -20.89 34.23
C SER A 16 -18.75 -20.88 34.82
N LYS A 17 -19.64 -21.56 34.09
CA LYS A 17 -20.71 -22.41 34.63
C LYS A 17 -21.98 -21.71 35.13
N SER A 18 -22.98 -21.62 34.24
CA SER A 18 -24.41 -21.85 34.55
C SER A 18 -25.21 -21.88 33.23
N PRO A 19 -26.35 -22.58 33.15
CA PRO A 19 -26.44 -24.01 32.86
C PRO A 19 -27.10 -24.27 31.50
N GLU A 20 -26.87 -25.47 30.98
CA GLU A 20 -27.74 -26.14 30.00
C GLU A 20 -29.22 -25.91 30.36
N THR A 21 -29.91 -25.08 29.59
CA THR A 21 -31.35 -25.21 29.40
C THR A 21 -31.52 -25.75 27.99
N LYS A 22 -31.66 -27.07 27.90
CA LYS A 22 -32.06 -27.78 26.68
C LYS A 22 -33.46 -27.30 26.30
N SER A 23 -33.53 -26.27 25.44
CA SER A 23 -34.75 -25.99 24.68
C SER A 23 -34.89 -27.08 23.61
N PRO A 24 -36.03 -27.78 23.53
CA PRO A 24 -36.19 -29.01 22.75
C PRO A 24 -36.09 -28.84 21.23
N GLU A 25 -35.86 -27.64 20.71
CA GLU A 25 -35.86 -27.34 19.27
C GLU A 25 -34.49 -27.53 18.60
N THR A 26 -33.38 -27.48 19.35
CA THR A 26 -32.02 -27.61 18.77
C THR A 26 -31.64 -29.03 18.42
N VAL A 27 -32.28 -30.04 19.03
CA VAL A 27 -31.97 -31.46 18.79
C VAL A 27 -32.58 -31.97 17.47
N LEU A 28 -33.63 -31.31 16.96
CA LEU A 28 -34.32 -31.77 15.74
C LEU A 28 -33.65 -31.28 14.44
N VAL A 29 -32.91 -30.17 14.48
CA VAL A 29 -32.26 -29.59 13.29
C VAL A 29 -30.99 -30.35 12.91
N GLU A 30 -30.30 -30.95 13.88
CA GLU A 30 -29.03 -31.65 13.63
C GLU A 30 -29.19 -32.99 12.90
N LYS A 31 -30.41 -33.56 12.87
CA LYS A 31 -30.63 -34.91 12.33
C LYS A 31 -31.12 -35.00 10.88
N LEU A 32 -31.30 -33.88 10.15
CA LEU A 32 -32.01 -33.92 8.86
C LEU A 32 -31.44 -33.15 7.67
N LEU A 33 -30.21 -32.62 7.69
CA LEU A 33 -29.66 -31.98 6.49
C LEU A 33 -28.22 -32.45 6.17
N PRO A 34 -28.01 -33.13 5.03
CA PRO A 34 -26.70 -33.65 4.65
C PRO A 34 -25.71 -32.51 4.38
N GLU A 35 -24.53 -32.59 4.98
CA GLU A 35 -23.44 -31.61 4.88
C GLU A 35 -22.96 -31.31 3.45
N SER A 36 -23.42 -32.09 2.47
CA SER A 36 -23.07 -31.95 1.05
C SER A 36 -23.74 -30.76 0.35
N LYS A 37 -24.84 -30.21 0.89
CA LYS A 37 -25.55 -29.07 0.27
C LYS A 37 -25.12 -27.70 0.79
N VAL A 38 -24.58 -27.62 2.01
CA VAL A 38 -24.11 -26.34 2.59
C VAL A 38 -22.84 -25.85 1.89
N ARG A 39 -21.94 -26.77 1.50
CA ARG A 39 -20.75 -26.44 0.69
C ARG A 39 -21.08 -25.94 -0.72
N GLN A 40 -22.18 -26.40 -1.33
CA GLN A 40 -22.55 -25.98 -2.68
C GLN A 40 -23.18 -24.58 -2.72
N ILE A 41 -23.85 -24.16 -1.64
CA ILE A 41 -24.41 -22.80 -1.54
C ILE A 41 -23.30 -21.78 -1.25
N ALA A 42 -22.31 -22.14 -0.42
CA ALA A 42 -21.15 -21.29 -0.16
C ALA A 42 -20.22 -21.14 -1.38
N ALA A 43 -20.10 -22.16 -2.22
CA ALA A 43 -19.32 -22.09 -3.46
C ALA A 43 -19.99 -21.30 -4.60
N LYS A 44 -21.30 -21.04 -4.51
CA LYS A 44 -22.05 -20.22 -5.49
C LYS A 44 -21.95 -18.72 -5.20
N ILE A 45 -21.41 -18.33 -4.05
CA ILE A 45 -21.01 -16.95 -3.77
C ILE A 45 -19.67 -16.75 -4.50
N SER A 46 -19.76 -16.53 -5.81
CA SER A 46 -18.65 -16.06 -6.64
C SER A 46 -18.05 -14.84 -5.94
N SER A 47 -16.81 -14.99 -5.48
CA SER A 47 -16.02 -13.91 -4.93
C SER A 47 -15.71 -12.91 -6.04
N PHE A 48 -16.66 -12.04 -6.37
CA PHE A 48 -16.44 -10.94 -7.28
C PHE A 48 -15.73 -9.84 -6.50
N SER A 49 -14.40 -9.85 -6.58
CA SER A 49 -13.57 -8.76 -6.09
C SER A 49 -13.39 -7.77 -7.23
N GLY A 50 -14.23 -6.75 -7.20
CA GLY A 50 -14.19 -5.64 -8.13
C GLY A 50 -15.12 -4.54 -7.64
N PRO A 51 -14.87 -3.29 -8.03
CA PRO A 51 -15.72 -2.15 -7.69
C PRO A 51 -17.11 -2.20 -8.35
N LEU A 52 -17.33 -3.13 -9.28
CA LEU A 52 -18.61 -3.34 -9.97
C LEU A 52 -19.48 -4.39 -9.25
N PRO A 53 -20.82 -4.31 -9.32
CA PRO A 53 -21.68 -5.34 -8.77
C PRO A 53 -21.51 -6.66 -9.54
N HIS A 54 -21.83 -7.80 -8.92
CA HIS A 54 -21.89 -9.08 -9.62
C HIS A 54 -22.77 -8.96 -10.87
N PRO A 55 -22.38 -9.52 -12.04
CA PRO A 55 -23.10 -9.35 -13.30
C PRO A 55 -24.59 -9.73 -13.23
N ASP A 56 -24.94 -10.72 -12.41
CA ASP A 56 -26.34 -11.11 -12.19
C ASP A 56 -27.16 -10.06 -11.43
N ILE A 57 -26.54 -9.31 -10.52
CA ILE A 57 -27.16 -8.19 -9.79
C ILE A 57 -27.15 -6.94 -10.68
N PHE A 58 -26.10 -6.76 -11.48
CA PHE A 58 -25.98 -5.67 -12.44
C PHE A 58 -27.14 -5.63 -13.45
N LYS A 59 -27.57 -6.81 -13.92
CA LYS A 59 -28.76 -6.95 -14.78
C LYS A 59 -30.07 -6.60 -14.06
N GLN A 60 -30.20 -6.96 -12.78
CA GLN A 60 -31.39 -6.64 -11.98
C GLN A 60 -31.57 -5.13 -11.76
N TYR A 61 -30.50 -4.33 -11.82
CA TYR A 61 -30.63 -2.87 -11.79
C TYR A 61 -31.39 -2.32 -13.01
N ALA A 62 -31.26 -2.97 -14.18
CA ALA A 62 -32.00 -2.61 -15.38
C ALA A 62 -33.52 -2.82 -15.22
N ASP A 63 -33.90 -3.83 -14.42
CA ASP A 63 -35.30 -4.19 -14.15
C ASP A 63 -35.99 -3.16 -13.23
N VAL A 64 -35.22 -2.48 -12.36
CA VAL A 64 -35.75 -1.44 -11.46
C VAL A 64 -35.68 -0.06 -12.10
N ILE A 65 -34.58 0.25 -12.79
CA ILE A 65 -34.35 1.51 -13.50
C ILE A 65 -33.61 1.18 -14.80
N THR A 66 -34.28 1.34 -15.94
CA THR A 66 -33.74 0.93 -17.25
C THR A 66 -32.39 1.59 -17.60
N ASP A 67 -32.15 2.81 -17.13
CA ASP A 67 -30.91 3.59 -17.35
C ASP A 67 -29.82 3.36 -16.26
N ALA A 68 -30.13 2.63 -15.18
CA ALA A 68 -29.17 2.46 -14.08
C ALA A 68 -27.86 1.77 -14.49
N PRO A 69 -27.85 0.70 -15.31
CA PRO A 69 -26.62 0.04 -15.73
C PRO A 69 -25.66 1.00 -16.46
N GLU A 70 -26.17 1.82 -17.38
CA GLU A 70 -25.37 2.76 -18.16
C GLU A 70 -24.82 3.89 -17.27
N ARG A 71 -25.64 4.42 -16.36
CA ARG A 71 -25.21 5.44 -15.39
C ARG A 71 -24.12 4.92 -14.45
N ILE A 72 -24.20 3.68 -13.99
CA ILE A 72 -23.17 3.05 -13.14
C ILE A 72 -21.86 2.89 -13.92
N LEU A 73 -21.91 2.44 -15.18
CA LEU A 73 -20.72 2.33 -16.03
C LEU A 73 -20.07 3.68 -16.29
N ARG A 74 -20.85 4.73 -16.59
CA ARG A 74 -20.33 6.08 -16.78
C ARG A 74 -19.62 6.61 -15.53
N VAL A 75 -20.23 6.45 -14.35
CA VAL A 75 -19.60 6.83 -13.07
C VAL A 75 -18.31 6.05 -12.85
N PHE A 76 -18.30 4.76 -13.16
CA PHE A 76 -17.12 3.92 -13.02
C PHE A 76 -15.97 4.30 -13.98
N GLU A 77 -16.31 4.59 -15.23
CA GLU A 77 -15.35 5.08 -16.23
C GLU A 77 -14.75 6.42 -15.82
N ASP A 78 -15.57 7.33 -15.31
CA ASP A 78 -15.11 8.64 -14.87
C ASP A 78 -14.25 8.55 -13.61
N ASP A 79 -14.59 7.67 -12.66
CA ASP A 79 -13.76 7.41 -11.48
C ASP A 79 -12.41 6.77 -11.87
N SER A 80 -12.43 5.87 -12.87
CA SER A 80 -11.22 5.27 -13.43
C SER A 80 -10.34 6.31 -14.15
N LYS A 81 -10.94 7.23 -14.93
CA LYS A 81 -10.23 8.35 -15.55
C LYS A 81 -9.63 9.28 -14.50
N HIS A 82 -10.41 9.65 -13.49
CA HIS A 82 -9.96 10.53 -12.41
C HIS A 82 -8.79 9.91 -11.63
N SER A 83 -8.89 8.63 -11.29
CA SER A 83 -7.82 7.88 -10.62
C SER A 83 -6.54 7.81 -11.46
N ARG A 84 -6.67 7.60 -12.78
CA ARG A 84 -5.53 7.65 -13.71
C ARG A 84 -4.93 9.04 -13.78
N ASP A 85 -5.75 10.09 -13.85
CA ASP A 85 -5.29 11.47 -13.93
C ASP A 85 -4.54 11.90 -12.66
N ILE A 86 -5.01 11.51 -11.48
CA ILE A 86 -4.28 11.73 -10.21
C ILE A 86 -2.93 11.01 -10.27
N SER A 87 -2.92 9.76 -10.72
CA SER A 87 -1.69 8.96 -10.81
C SER A 87 -0.67 9.60 -11.76
N ILE A 88 -1.12 10.08 -12.92
CA ILE A 88 -0.29 10.77 -13.90
C ILE A 88 0.25 12.08 -13.32
N LYS A 89 -0.61 12.93 -12.73
CA LYS A 89 -0.20 14.19 -12.11
C LYS A 89 0.80 13.99 -10.96
N ALA A 90 0.63 12.94 -10.17
CA ALA A 90 1.56 12.57 -9.10
C ALA A 90 2.92 12.14 -9.67
N LEU A 91 2.92 11.37 -10.77
CA LEU A 91 4.16 10.97 -11.45
C LEU A 91 4.87 12.18 -12.07
N GLU A 92 4.12 13.07 -12.74
CA GLU A 92 4.65 14.30 -13.33
C GLU A 92 5.25 15.24 -12.26
N ALA A 93 4.58 15.36 -11.12
CA ALA A 93 5.10 16.11 -9.97
C ALA A 93 6.43 15.54 -9.49
N GLN A 94 6.52 14.21 -9.35
CA GLN A 94 7.78 13.53 -8.98
C GLN A 94 8.88 13.75 -10.01
N VAL A 95 8.58 13.62 -11.31
CA VAL A 95 9.56 13.86 -12.39
C VAL A 95 10.05 15.30 -12.36
N ARG A 96 9.16 16.27 -12.16
CA ARG A 96 9.50 17.69 -12.07
C ARG A 96 10.36 18.00 -10.86
N ASP A 97 10.03 17.45 -9.69
CA ASP A 97 10.81 17.64 -8.47
C ASP A 97 12.19 17.01 -8.60
N ASN A 98 12.27 15.81 -9.18
CA ASN A 98 13.54 15.14 -9.43
C ASN A 98 14.42 15.93 -10.41
N ARG A 99 13.82 16.52 -11.46
CA ARG A 99 14.56 17.35 -12.42
C ARG A 99 15.14 18.61 -11.79
N ARG A 100 14.42 19.24 -10.85
CA ARG A 100 14.92 20.40 -10.08
C ARG A 100 16.05 20.00 -9.14
N ALA A 101 15.88 18.90 -8.40
CA ALA A 101 16.89 18.40 -7.47
C ALA A 101 18.20 18.03 -8.18
N HIS A 102 18.10 17.34 -9.33
CA HIS A 102 19.26 17.00 -10.14
C HIS A 102 20.00 18.23 -10.65
N TRP A 103 19.27 19.27 -11.08
CA TRP A 103 19.90 20.53 -11.53
C TRP A 103 20.62 21.26 -10.40
N MET A 104 20.03 21.31 -9.20
CA MET A 104 20.68 21.88 -8.01
C MET A 104 21.95 21.11 -7.65
N ALA A 105 21.87 19.77 -7.61
CA ALA A 105 23.04 18.92 -7.34
C ALA A 105 24.14 19.08 -8.39
N TYR A 106 23.79 19.11 -9.68
CA TYR A 106 24.73 19.35 -10.76
C TYR A 106 25.44 20.70 -10.61
N SER A 107 24.70 21.77 -10.33
CA SER A 107 25.29 23.09 -10.14
C SER A 107 26.27 23.14 -8.96
N LEU A 108 25.98 22.43 -7.87
CA LEU A 108 26.85 22.34 -6.70
C LEU A 108 28.15 21.59 -7.03
N VAL A 109 28.05 20.47 -7.76
CA VAL A 109 29.22 19.69 -8.19
C VAL A 109 30.11 20.53 -9.11
N VAL A 110 29.52 21.19 -10.11
CA VAL A 110 30.28 22.07 -11.02
C VAL A 110 30.97 23.19 -10.25
N PHE A 111 30.29 23.82 -9.30
CA PHE A 111 30.86 24.87 -8.46
C PHE A 111 32.04 24.36 -7.61
N ALA A 112 31.92 23.18 -7.01
CA ALA A 112 33.00 22.55 -6.25
C ALA A 112 34.22 22.22 -7.14
N PHE A 113 33.99 21.76 -8.37
CA PHE A 113 35.06 21.53 -9.35
C PHE A 113 35.80 22.81 -9.72
N VAL A 114 35.09 23.92 -9.96
CA VAL A 114 35.69 25.23 -10.27
C VAL A 114 36.56 25.71 -9.11
N LEU A 115 36.08 25.59 -7.87
CA LEU A 115 36.87 25.91 -6.68
C LEU A 115 38.12 25.04 -6.56
N CYS A 116 37.98 23.72 -6.74
CA CYS A 116 39.10 22.79 -6.68
C CYS A 116 40.16 23.10 -7.75
N PHE A 117 39.73 23.38 -8.98
CA PHE A 117 40.62 23.79 -10.06
C PHE A 117 41.36 25.10 -9.73
N GLY A 118 40.66 26.07 -9.14
CA GLY A 118 41.28 27.31 -8.64
C GLY A 118 42.34 27.04 -7.56
N LEU A 119 42.06 26.15 -6.60
CA LEU A 119 43.01 25.77 -5.55
C LEU A 119 44.21 24.97 -6.08
N ALA A 120 44.01 24.14 -7.10
CA ALA A 120 45.09 23.41 -7.76
C ALA A 120 46.05 24.37 -8.48
N TRP A 121 45.53 25.46 -9.06
CA TRP A 121 46.36 26.52 -9.66
C TRP A 121 47.28 27.21 -8.62
N LEU A 122 46.90 27.20 -7.33
CA LEU A 122 47.73 27.71 -6.23
C LEU A 122 48.84 26.74 -5.76
N GLY A 123 49.00 25.56 -6.39
CA GLY A 123 50.17 24.67 -6.21
C GLY A 123 50.14 23.77 -4.96
N LYS A 124 48.96 23.51 -4.38
CA LYS A 124 48.79 22.61 -3.22
C LYS A 124 48.37 21.20 -3.64
N ASP A 125 49.18 20.55 -4.46
CA ASP A 125 48.86 19.30 -5.18
C ASP A 125 48.47 18.13 -4.26
N LEU A 126 49.12 18.01 -3.09
CA LEU A 126 48.85 16.93 -2.12
C LEU A 126 47.45 17.07 -1.47
N LEU A 127 47.07 18.31 -1.14
CA LEU A 127 45.76 18.63 -0.58
C LEU A 127 44.68 18.52 -1.66
N ALA A 128 44.97 18.94 -2.90
CA ALA A 128 44.05 18.79 -4.02
C ALA A 128 43.75 17.31 -4.32
N GLY A 129 44.78 16.46 -4.34
CA GLY A 129 44.62 15.02 -4.59
C GLY A 129 43.79 14.29 -3.53
N THR A 130 44.01 14.58 -2.24
CA THR A 130 43.27 13.94 -1.14
C THR A 130 41.80 14.36 -1.11
N VAL A 131 41.51 15.65 -1.36
CA VAL A 131 40.14 16.16 -1.44
C VAL A 131 39.41 15.60 -2.65
N MET A 132 40.05 15.53 -3.82
CA MET A 132 39.46 14.94 -5.03
C MET A 132 39.21 13.45 -4.88
N GLY A 133 40.17 12.70 -4.33
CA GLY A 133 40.04 11.27 -4.08
C GLY A 133 38.90 10.94 -3.12
N THR A 134 38.81 11.64 -2.00
CA THR A 134 37.71 11.45 -1.03
C THR A 134 36.34 11.79 -1.61
N THR A 135 36.26 12.85 -2.43
CA THR A 135 35.01 13.24 -3.10
C THR A 135 34.54 12.19 -4.10
N LEU A 136 35.45 11.65 -4.93
CA LEU A 136 35.12 10.58 -5.88
C LEU A 136 34.63 9.31 -5.17
N VAL A 137 35.29 8.89 -4.09
CA VAL A 137 34.88 7.73 -3.29
C VAL A 137 33.48 7.94 -2.69
N ALA A 138 33.20 9.13 -2.15
CA ALA A 138 31.89 9.46 -1.61
C ALA A 138 30.77 9.40 -2.67
N ILE A 139 31.04 9.89 -3.89
CA ILE A 139 30.10 9.82 -5.02
C ILE A 139 29.82 8.36 -5.40
N VAL A 140 30.86 7.53 -5.51
CA VAL A 140 30.72 6.10 -5.85
C VAL A 140 29.91 5.35 -4.79
N ILE A 141 30.17 5.60 -3.50
CA ILE A 141 29.41 5.00 -2.39
C ILE A 141 27.94 5.45 -2.44
N GLY A 142 27.68 6.74 -2.67
CA GLY A 142 26.33 7.27 -2.82
C GLY A 142 25.56 6.60 -3.97
N PHE A 143 26.21 6.45 -5.13
CA PHE A 143 25.63 5.79 -6.29
C PHE A 143 25.34 4.30 -6.05
N LEU A 144 26.28 3.59 -5.41
CA LEU A 144 26.10 2.18 -5.06
C LEU A 144 24.93 1.99 -4.08
N LYS A 145 24.80 2.87 -3.08
CA LYS A 145 23.67 2.85 -2.13
C LYS A 145 22.33 3.15 -2.81
N SER A 146 22.30 4.08 -3.75
CA SER A 146 21.09 4.42 -4.52
C SER A 146 20.57 3.23 -5.34
N ARG A 147 21.46 2.41 -5.91
CA ARG A 147 21.06 1.22 -6.68
C ARG A 147 20.42 0.12 -5.83
N ASN A 148 20.72 0.06 -4.54
CA ASN A 148 20.16 -0.96 -3.65
C ASN A 148 18.74 -0.63 -3.18
N HIS A 149 18.33 0.63 -3.19
CA HIS A 149 16.95 1.04 -2.82
C HIS A 149 15.90 0.64 -3.86
N SER A 150 16.28 0.29 -5.09
CA SER A 150 15.34 -0.11 -6.15
C SER A 150 14.92 -1.59 -6.09
N LYS A 151 15.42 -2.37 -5.12
CA LYS A 151 15.10 -3.80 -4.99
C LYS A 151 14.19 -4.14 -3.80
N THR A 152 13.83 -3.15 -2.98
CA THR A 152 13.10 -3.37 -1.72
C THR A 152 11.77 -2.62 -1.63
N SER A 153 11.23 -2.15 -2.76
CA SER A 153 9.92 -1.51 -2.81
C SER A 153 9.04 -2.11 -3.90
#